data_AF-A0A3L9Y3E2-F1
#
_entry.id   AF-A0A3L9Y3E2-F1
#
_cell.length_a   1.000
_cell.length_b   1.000
_cell.length_c   1.000
_cell.angle_alpha   90.00
_cell.angle_beta   90.00
_cell.angle_gamma   90.00
#
_symmetry.space_group_name_H-M   'P 1'
#
loop_
_entity.id
_entity.type
_entity.pdbx_description
1 polymer ?
#
loop_
_entity_poly.entity_id
_entity_poly.type
_entity_poly.pdbx_seq_one_letter_code
_entity_poly.pdbx_strand_id
1 'polypeptide(L)'
;MEHKLPDGSAKLFLAETLDCFEAGANRATIVMAWILAVNHLFDYILKHKHVEFNAVLAKNTDKRVKVTTIKQRDDFSDIPEGKFIEFCRSAGVVSNDVRKILDQKLGTRNTSAHPSGVKITRSKVIDFVEDLVENVVLKYKL
;
A
#
# COMPACT_ATOMS: atom_id res chain seq x y z
N MET A 1 -2.05 -11.66 13.40
CA MET A 1 -2.51 -10.90 12.22
C MET A 1 -2.79 -11.82 11.03
N GLU A 2 -1.90 -12.78 10.73
CA GLU A 2 -2.06 -13.68 9.58
C GLU A 2 -3.38 -14.46 9.53
N HIS A 3 -3.84 -15.01 10.66
CA HIS A 3 -5.10 -15.78 10.72
C HIS A 3 -6.35 -14.97 10.35
N LYS A 4 -6.25 -13.64 10.25
CA LYS A 4 -7.36 -12.76 9.85
C LYS A 4 -7.53 -12.69 8.32
N LEU A 5 -6.52 -13.12 7.55
CA LEU A 5 -6.57 -13.13 6.08
C LEU A 5 -7.08 -14.49 5.57
N PRO A 6 -7.86 -14.52 4.47
CA PRO A 6 -8.19 -15.76 3.79
C PRO A 6 -6.94 -16.41 3.19
N ASP A 7 -7.00 -17.72 2.92
CA ASP A 7 -5.90 -18.42 2.27
C ASP A 7 -5.62 -17.85 0.87
N GLY A 8 -4.34 -17.75 0.52
CA GLY A 8 -3.90 -17.20 -0.76
C GLY A 8 -2.56 -16.47 -0.68
N SER A 9 -2.16 -15.85 -1.78
CA SER A 9 -0.87 -15.16 -1.92
C SER A 9 -0.68 -14.03 -0.90
N ALA A 10 -1.73 -13.27 -0.58
CA ALA A 10 -1.65 -12.18 0.40
C ALA A 10 -1.32 -12.69 1.81
N LYS A 11 -1.88 -13.84 2.22
CA LYS A 11 -1.59 -14.47 3.51
C LYS A 11 -0.17 -15.02 3.57
N LEU A 12 0.27 -15.71 2.51
CA LEU A 12 1.65 -16.20 2.39
C LEU A 12 2.66 -15.04 2.44
N PHE A 13 2.40 -13.95 1.72
CA PHE A 13 3.29 -12.79 1.71
C PHE A 13 3.31 -12.04 3.05
N LEU A 14 2.19 -12.03 3.79
CA LEU A 14 2.16 -11.52 5.16
C LEU A 14 2.97 -12.43 6.11
N ALA A 15 2.91 -13.75 5.95
CA ALA A 15 3.74 -14.68 6.72
C ALA A 15 5.24 -14.39 6.50
N GLU A 16 5.70 -14.27 5.25
CA GLU A 16 7.08 -13.89 4.93
C GLU A 16 7.48 -12.51 5.51
N THR A 17 6.53 -11.56 5.52
CA THR A 17 6.71 -10.24 6.14
C THR A 17 6.95 -10.37 7.65
N LEU A 18 6.21 -11.26 8.33
CA LEU A 18 6.37 -11.51 9.77
C LEU A 18 7.64 -12.29 10.08
N ASP A 19 8.07 -13.21 9.21
CA ASP A 19 9.36 -13.89 9.35
C ASP A 19 10.53 -12.88 9.35
N CYS A 20 10.47 -11.85 8.50
CA CYS A 20 11.44 -10.75 8.53
C CYS A 20 11.43 -9.99 9.87
N PHE A 21 10.26 -9.80 10.46
CA PHE A 21 10.13 -9.12 11.75
C PHE A 21 10.76 -9.94 12.89
N GLU A 22 10.53 -11.25 12.90
CA GLU A 22 11.09 -12.15 13.91
C GLU A 22 12.62 -12.28 13.77
N ALA A 23 13.14 -12.25 12.55
CA ALA A 23 14.58 -12.20 12.29
C ALA A 23 15.23 -10.84 12.66
N GLY A 24 14.46 -9.83 13.09
CA GLY A 24 14.95 -8.49 13.41
C GLY A 24 15.21 -7.61 12.18
N ALA A 25 14.79 -8.04 10.98
CA ALA A 25 14.91 -7.30 9.73
C ALA A 25 13.82 -6.21 9.60
N ASN A 26 13.84 -5.25 10.54
CA ASN A 26 12.82 -4.21 10.69
C ASN A 26 12.56 -3.39 9.42
N ARG A 27 13.61 -3.01 8.68
CA ARG A 27 13.49 -2.24 7.43
C ARG A 27 12.82 -3.07 6.33
N ALA A 28 13.18 -4.34 6.20
CA ALA A 28 12.56 -5.26 5.25
C ALA A 28 11.09 -5.48 5.58
N THR A 29 10.75 -5.66 6.86
CA THR A 29 9.36 -5.79 7.32
C THR A 29 8.49 -4.60 6.88
N ILE A 30 8.99 -3.36 7.06
CA ILE A 30 8.27 -2.15 6.63
C ILE A 30 8.05 -2.13 5.12
N VAL A 31 9.09 -2.46 4.34
CA VAL A 31 8.99 -2.46 2.87
C VAL A 31 7.98 -3.52 2.40
N MET A 32 8.04 -4.74 2.95
CA MET A 32 7.12 -5.81 2.57
C MET A 32 5.68 -5.53 2.99
N ALA A 33 5.43 -5.02 4.21
CA ALA A 33 4.09 -4.64 4.64
C ALA A 33 3.48 -3.53 3.76
N TRP A 34 4.30 -2.59 3.30
CA TRP A 34 3.88 -1.57 2.35
C TRP A 34 3.49 -2.18 1.00
N ILE A 35 4.33 -3.07 0.45
CA ILE A 35 4.06 -3.77 -0.81
C ILE A 35 2.75 -4.55 -0.72
N LEU A 36 2.52 -5.27 0.39
CA LEU A 36 1.28 -6.00 0.63
C LEU A 36 0.06 -5.07 0.55
N ALA A 37 0.09 -3.94 1.26
CA ALA A 37 -1.04 -3.01 1.33
C ALA A 37 -1.32 -2.33 -0.02
N VAL A 38 -0.28 -1.91 -0.74
CA VAL A 38 -0.43 -1.29 -2.07
C VAL A 38 -0.92 -2.31 -3.10
N ASN A 39 -0.37 -3.54 -3.09
CA ASN A 39 -0.88 -4.61 -3.95
C ASN A 39 -2.37 -4.87 -3.70
N HIS A 40 -2.75 -4.97 -2.43
CA HIS A 40 -4.14 -5.19 -2.05
C HIS A 40 -5.07 -4.09 -2.57
N LEU A 41 -4.62 -2.82 -2.54
CA LEU A 41 -5.39 -1.72 -3.13
C LEU A 41 -5.49 -1.81 -4.65
N PHE A 42 -4.46 -2.28 -5.37
CA PHE A 42 -4.56 -2.53 -6.81
C PHE A 42 -5.65 -3.55 -7.11
N ASP A 43 -5.64 -4.69 -6.42
CA ASP A 43 -6.62 -5.75 -6.58
C ASP A 43 -8.04 -5.25 -6.24
N TYR A 44 -8.16 -4.48 -5.15
CA TYR A 44 -9.44 -3.88 -4.75
C TYR A 44 -9.97 -2.88 -5.77
N ILE A 45 -9.09 -2.04 -6.35
CA ILE A 45 -9.48 -1.10 -7.41
C ILE A 45 -9.96 -1.86 -8.64
N LEU A 46 -9.19 -2.83 -9.13
CA LEU A 46 -9.56 -3.61 -10.32
C LEU A 46 -10.90 -4.32 -10.13
N LYS A 47 -11.19 -4.81 -8.92
CA LYS A 47 -12.43 -5.54 -8.63
C LYS A 47 -13.64 -4.64 -8.36
N HIS A 48 -13.46 -3.52 -7.66
CA HIS A 48 -14.59 -2.75 -7.08
C HIS A 48 -14.65 -1.28 -7.47
N LYS A 49 -13.54 -0.69 -7.93
CA LYS A 49 -13.41 0.76 -8.13
C LYS A 49 -12.78 1.15 -9.47
N HIS A 50 -12.77 0.22 -10.42
CA HIS A 50 -12.03 0.36 -11.67
C HIS A 50 -12.52 1.56 -12.50
N VAL A 51 -13.85 1.72 -12.60
CA VAL A 51 -14.48 2.80 -13.35
C VAL A 51 -14.23 4.14 -12.67
N GLU A 52 -14.47 4.25 -11.35
CA GLU A 52 -14.29 5.49 -10.61
C GLU A 52 -12.82 5.93 -10.58
N PHE A 53 -11.88 4.98 -10.42
CA PHE A 53 -10.46 5.27 -10.44
C PHE A 53 -10.01 5.79 -11.81
N ASN A 54 -10.41 5.13 -12.90
CA ASN A 54 -10.09 5.58 -14.25
C ASN A 54 -10.72 6.94 -14.59
N ALA A 55 -11.92 7.24 -14.08
CA ALA A 55 -12.54 8.55 -14.27
C ALA A 55 -11.75 9.69 -13.60
N VAL A 56 -11.08 9.42 -12.47
CA VAL A 56 -10.16 10.38 -11.83
C VAL A 56 -8.84 10.47 -12.58
N LEU A 57 -8.26 9.32 -12.95
CA LEU A 57 -6.98 9.26 -13.67
C LEU A 57 -7.04 10.00 -15.01
N ALA A 58 -8.15 9.86 -15.75
CA ALA A 58 -8.34 10.54 -17.04
C ALA A 58 -8.35 12.08 -16.94
N LYS A 59 -8.61 12.63 -15.74
CA LYS A 59 -8.60 14.07 -15.46
C LYS A 59 -7.26 14.57 -14.94
N ASN A 60 -6.29 13.67 -14.72
CA ASN A 60 -4.99 14.06 -14.18
C ASN A 60 -4.20 14.91 -15.19
N THR A 61 -3.60 15.99 -14.68
CA THR A 61 -2.74 16.89 -15.45
C THR A 61 -1.26 16.78 -15.08
N ASP A 62 -0.92 15.98 -14.05
CA ASP A 62 0.46 15.75 -13.63
C ASP A 62 1.19 14.88 -14.67
N LYS A 63 2.16 15.50 -15.37
CA LYS A 63 2.96 14.87 -16.43
C LYS A 63 3.84 13.71 -15.95
N ARG A 64 4.03 13.55 -14.64
CA ARG A 64 4.78 12.40 -14.07
C ARG A 64 3.99 11.10 -14.17
N VAL A 65 2.65 11.19 -14.25
CA VAL A 65 1.77 10.06 -14.47
C VAL A 65 1.60 9.87 -15.97
N LYS A 66 2.22 8.82 -16.52
CA LYS A 66 2.22 8.57 -17.97
C LYS A 66 1.02 7.76 -18.44
N VAL A 67 0.47 6.94 -17.56
CA VAL A 67 -0.71 6.13 -17.83
C VAL A 67 -1.97 6.99 -17.79
N THR A 68 -2.85 6.81 -18.77
CA THR A 68 -4.13 7.54 -18.87
C THR A 68 -5.34 6.68 -18.48
N THR A 69 -5.17 5.36 -18.45
CA THR A 69 -6.18 4.39 -18.02
C THR A 69 -5.50 3.13 -17.51
N ILE A 70 -6.02 2.57 -16.42
CA ILE A 70 -5.65 1.25 -15.92
C ILE A 70 -6.45 0.20 -16.68
N LYS A 71 -5.79 -0.71 -17.38
CA LYS A 71 -6.37 -1.87 -18.06
C LYS A 71 -5.95 -3.17 -17.38
N GLN A 72 -4.75 -3.18 -16.82
CA GLN A 72 -4.16 -4.32 -16.12
C GLN A 72 -3.38 -3.84 -14.91
N ARG A 73 -3.00 -4.78 -14.05
CA ARG A 73 -2.32 -4.48 -12.78
C ARG A 73 -1.00 -3.74 -12.96
N ASP A 74 -0.22 -4.08 -13.99
CA ASP A 74 1.11 -3.48 -14.18
C ASP A 74 1.05 -1.99 -14.53
N ASP A 75 -0.08 -1.52 -15.06
CA ASP A 75 -0.31 -0.12 -15.40
C ASP A 75 -0.25 0.82 -14.18
N PHE A 76 -0.48 0.30 -12.96
CA PHE A 76 -0.31 1.10 -11.74
C PHE A 76 1.15 1.51 -11.48
N SER A 77 2.13 0.77 -12.04
CA SER A 77 3.56 1.04 -11.86
C SER A 77 3.99 2.38 -12.46
N ASP A 78 3.21 2.91 -13.40
CA ASP A 78 3.44 4.21 -14.04
C ASP A 78 2.86 5.40 -13.24
N ILE A 79 2.35 5.15 -12.03
CA ILE A 79 1.83 6.17 -11.13
C ILE A 79 2.76 6.31 -9.91
N PRO A 80 3.35 7.50 -9.67
CA PRO A 80 4.07 7.76 -8.43
C PRO A 80 3.16 7.52 -7.21
N GLU A 81 3.64 6.84 -6.19
CA GLU A 81 2.78 6.34 -5.09
C GLU A 81 2.03 7.45 -4.35
N GLY A 82 2.64 8.63 -4.18
CA GLY A 82 1.93 9.78 -3.61
C GLY A 82 0.72 10.19 -4.46
N LYS A 83 0.85 10.20 -5.79
CA LYS A 83 -0.26 10.45 -6.72
C LYS A 83 -1.28 9.32 -6.69
N PHE A 84 -0.84 8.06 -6.58
CA PHE A 84 -1.72 6.91 -6.44
C PHE A 84 -2.63 7.05 -5.22
N ILE A 85 -2.09 7.44 -4.05
CA ILE A 85 -2.87 7.65 -2.82
C ILE A 85 -3.89 8.78 -2.99
N GLU A 86 -3.50 9.89 -3.63
CA GLU A 86 -4.42 11.00 -3.96
C GLU A 86 -5.56 10.56 -4.88
N PHE A 87 -5.26 9.76 -5.90
CA PHE A 87 -6.27 9.20 -6.81
C PHE A 87 -7.20 8.25 -6.09
N CYS A 88 -6.68 7.37 -5.23
CA CYS A 88 -7.50 6.49 -4.39
C CYS A 88 -8.51 7.30 -3.57
N ARG A 89 -8.08 8.40 -2.95
CA ARG A 89 -8.99 9.28 -2.20
C ARG A 89 -10.03 9.94 -3.09
N SER A 90 -9.60 10.50 -4.22
CA SER A 90 -10.45 11.24 -5.14
C SER A 90 -11.50 10.36 -5.82
N ALA A 91 -11.15 9.09 -6.09
CA ALA A 91 -12.04 8.09 -6.66
C ALA A 91 -12.95 7.41 -5.61
N GLY A 92 -12.83 7.80 -4.33
CA GLY A 92 -13.61 7.19 -3.25
C GLY A 92 -13.23 5.74 -2.94
N VAL A 93 -12.02 5.31 -3.34
CA VAL A 93 -11.46 3.99 -2.97
C VAL A 93 -11.19 3.97 -1.46
N VAL A 94 -10.56 5.02 -0.95
CA VAL A 94 -10.20 5.16 0.46
C VAL A 94 -10.79 6.43 1.09
N SER A 95 -11.01 6.41 2.41
CA SER A 95 -11.43 7.60 3.15
C SER A 95 -10.28 8.60 3.29
N ASN A 96 -10.60 9.83 3.71
CA ASN A 96 -9.56 10.83 3.96
C ASN A 96 -8.59 10.43 5.08
N ASP A 97 -9.06 9.71 6.08
CA ASP A 97 -8.23 9.27 7.20
C ASP A 97 -7.29 8.14 6.78
N VAL A 98 -7.78 7.19 5.99
CA VAL A 98 -6.92 6.15 5.40
C VAL A 98 -5.90 6.75 4.44
N ARG A 99 -6.27 7.77 3.65
CA ARG A 99 -5.32 8.53 2.82
C ARG A 99 -4.19 9.14 3.68
N LYS A 100 -4.51 9.74 4.83
CA LYS A 100 -3.49 10.31 5.75
C LYS A 100 -2.58 9.23 6.33
N ILE A 101 -3.13 8.07 6.70
CA ILE A 101 -2.35 6.91 7.16
C ILE A 101 -1.38 6.49 6.05
N LEU A 102 -1.87 6.28 4.83
CA LEU A 102 -1.04 5.88 3.68
C LEU A 102 0.08 6.88 3.40
N ASP A 103 -0.20 8.19 3.41
CA ASP A 103 0.82 9.23 3.21
C ASP A 103 1.92 9.17 4.27
N GLN A 104 1.55 9.05 5.55
CA GLN A 104 2.49 8.94 6.65
C GLN A 104 3.36 7.68 6.52
N LYS A 105 2.74 6.54 6.17
CA LYS A 105 3.43 5.26 6.04
C LYS A 105 4.31 5.24 4.79
N LEU A 106 3.94 5.91 3.69
CA LEU A 106 4.80 6.09 2.51
C LEU A 106 6.14 6.76 2.89
N GLY A 107 6.10 7.84 3.68
CA GLY A 107 7.32 8.51 4.17
C GLY A 107 8.20 7.59 5.04
N THR A 108 7.58 6.79 5.91
CA THR A 108 8.29 5.80 6.73
C THR A 108 8.91 4.69 5.88
N ARG A 109 8.20 4.20 4.86
CA ARG A 109 8.73 3.21 3.91
C ARG A 109 9.91 3.79 3.13
N ASN A 110 9.79 5.01 2.61
CA ASN A 110 10.87 5.66 1.84
C ASN A 110 12.14 5.80 2.68
N THR A 111 12.00 6.17 3.95
CA THR A 111 13.14 6.22 4.89
C THR A 111 13.77 4.83 5.12
N SER A 112 12.94 3.78 5.14
CA SER A 112 13.35 2.41 5.44
C SER A 112 14.00 1.71 4.24
N ALA A 113 13.60 2.06 3.02
CA ALA A 113 14.09 1.50 1.75
C ALA A 113 15.50 1.96 1.36
N HIS A 114 16.05 2.98 2.02
CA HIS A 114 17.39 3.48 1.76
C HIS A 114 18.30 3.30 2.99
N PRO A 115 19.59 2.93 2.80
CA PRO A 115 20.56 2.89 3.88
C PRO A 115 20.76 4.31 4.41
N SER A 116 20.15 4.60 5.57
CA SER A 116 20.17 5.90 6.24
C SER A 116 20.57 5.73 7.70
N GLY A 117 21.05 6.80 8.34
CA GLY A 117 21.36 6.79 9.77
C GLY A 117 20.14 6.63 10.69
N VAL A 118 18.92 6.55 10.14
CA VAL A 118 17.69 6.40 10.91
C VAL A 118 17.59 4.99 11.50
N LYS A 119 17.48 4.89 12.82
CA LYS A 119 17.21 3.62 13.50
C LYS A 119 15.71 3.30 13.44
N ILE A 120 15.36 2.14 12.90
CA ILE A 120 13.99 1.63 12.89
C ILE A 120 13.82 0.66 14.06
N THR A 121 13.01 1.05 15.04
CA THR A 121 12.72 0.24 16.24
C THR A 121 11.62 -0.78 15.96
N ARG A 122 11.58 -1.87 16.74
CA ARG A 122 10.49 -2.87 16.65
C ARG A 122 9.11 -2.26 16.86
N SER A 123 8.96 -1.34 17.82
CA SER A 123 7.69 -0.65 18.07
C SER A 123 7.18 0.12 16.85
N LYS A 124 8.08 0.78 16.11
CA LYS A 124 7.72 1.48 14.87
C LYS A 124 7.29 0.52 13.77
N VAL A 125 7.87 -0.67 13.71
CA VAL A 125 7.46 -1.71 12.76
C VAL A 125 6.08 -2.26 13.11
N ILE A 126 5.81 -2.53 14.40
CA ILE A 126 4.50 -3.00 14.87
C ILE A 126 3.41 -1.99 14.48
N ASP A 127 3.58 -0.72 14.85
CA ASP A 127 2.68 0.38 14.47
C ASP A 127 2.49 0.48 12.94
N PHE A 128 3.55 0.26 12.17
CA PHE A 128 3.50 0.29 10.71
C PHE A 128 2.64 -0.84 10.15
N VAL A 129 2.91 -2.07 10.57
CA VAL A 129 2.23 -3.27 10.08
C VAL A 129 0.75 -3.27 10.52
N GLU A 130 0.47 -2.94 11.78
CA GLU A 130 -0.90 -2.89 12.31
C GLU A 130 -1.76 -1.89 11.54
N ASP A 131 -1.26 -0.68 11.33
CA ASP A 131 -2.02 0.34 10.61
C ASP A 131 -2.36 -0.10 9.18
N LEU A 132 -1.41 -0.69 8.45
CA LEU A 132 -1.64 -1.12 7.09
C LEU A 132 -2.56 -2.35 7.02
N VAL A 133 -2.36 -3.34 7.90
CA VAL A 133 -3.19 -4.55 7.89
C VAL A 133 -4.62 -4.23 8.31
N GLU A 134 -4.83 -3.51 9.41
CA GLU A 134 -6.17 -3.24 9.93
C GLU A 134 -6.90 -2.19 9.08
N ASN A 135 -6.23 -1.09 8.70
CA ASN A 135 -6.90 0.03 8.02
C ASN A 135 -6.88 -0.05 6.49
N VAL A 136 -6.15 -0.99 5.90
CA VAL A 136 -6.11 -1.19 4.44
C VAL A 136 -6.53 -2.62 4.10
N VAL A 137 -5.71 -3.61 4.44
CA VAL A 137 -5.89 -4.99 3.96
C VAL A 137 -7.21 -5.60 4.44
N LEU A 138 -7.51 -5.51 5.74
CA LEU A 138 -8.74 -6.08 6.32
C LEU A 138 -9.97 -5.20 6.08
N LYS A 139 -9.76 -3.89 5.90
CA LYS A 139 -10.84 -2.90 5.71
C LYS A 139 -11.44 -2.96 4.31
N TYR A 140 -10.62 -3.10 3.27
CA TYR A 140 -11.04 -3.08 1.86
C TYR A 140 -11.13 -4.50 1.30
N LYS A 141 -12.18 -5.24 1.67
CA LYS A 141 -12.30 -6.66 1.32
C LYS A 141 -12.39 -6.88 -0.20
N LEU A 142 -11.59 -7.82 -0.71
CA LEU A 142 -11.63 -8.27 -2.10
C LEU A 142 -12.90 -9.05 -2.35
#